data_AF-A0A0C6P5B8-F1
#
_entry.id   AF-A0A0C6P5B8-F1
#
_cell.length_a   1.000
_cell.length_b   1.000
_cell.length_c   1.000
_cell.angle_alpha   90.00
_cell.angle_beta   90.00
_cell.angle_gamma   90.00
#
_symmetry.space_group_name_H-M   'P 1'
#
loop_
_entity.id
_entity.type
_entity.pdbx_description
1 polymer ?
#
loop_
_entity_poly.entity_id
_entity_poly.type
_entity_poly.pdbx_seq_one_letter_code
_entity_poly.pdbx_strand_id
1 'polypeptide(L)'
;MKTIRNYAPPSPAALRRLQETLHYSTAQMNQLAGLDDQTPWPRYVDGAEPHALGRQRLLYMAARLALPEAQWRLVLERMRNIGARFDYDDGEPLPAPGAVAPEPVTEVKFGITLSSLSGAFHEMEQLREFAHFAHEAGVDTLVARAWFGRDDDICRFEPRHATPAVDGQQDRLFEAAARAIGHFEFGGRIYQGGLPTEPD
;
A
#
# COMPACT_ATOMS: atom_id res chain seq x y z
N MET A 1 1.29 -24.37 -34.40
CA MET A 1 0.96 -23.87 -33.04
C MET A 1 2.24 -23.43 -32.35
N LYS A 2 2.25 -22.25 -31.72
CA LYS A 2 3.36 -21.84 -30.84
C LYS A 2 3.15 -22.53 -29.50
N THR A 3 4.09 -23.37 -29.05
CA THR A 3 3.97 -24.12 -27.79
C THR A 3 5.29 -24.05 -27.02
N ILE A 4 5.23 -23.66 -25.74
CA ILE A 4 6.39 -23.72 -24.84
C ILE A 4 6.60 -25.17 -24.42
N ARG A 5 7.75 -25.75 -24.77
CA ARG A 5 8.17 -27.11 -24.40
C ARG A 5 9.29 -27.05 -23.37
N ASN A 6 9.41 -28.10 -22.55
CA ASN A 6 10.49 -28.26 -21.55
C ASN A 6 10.62 -27.04 -20.62
N TYR A 7 9.49 -26.54 -20.12
CA TYR A 7 9.49 -25.40 -19.19
C TYR A 7 10.18 -25.77 -17.88
N ALA A 8 11.23 -25.02 -17.54
CA ALA A 8 11.82 -24.98 -16.22
C ALA A 8 11.44 -23.65 -15.55
N PRO A 9 10.89 -23.65 -14.33
CA PRO A 9 10.53 -22.43 -13.63
C PRO A 9 11.79 -21.62 -13.26
N PRO A 10 11.68 -20.27 -13.17
CA PRO A 10 12.76 -19.46 -12.60
C PRO A 10 13.07 -19.91 -11.17
N SER A 11 14.34 -19.83 -10.79
CA SER A 11 14.75 -20.12 -9.42
C SER A 11 14.29 -19.02 -8.46
N PRO A 12 14.12 -19.31 -7.15
CA PRO A 12 13.76 -18.31 -6.15
C PRO A 12 14.73 -17.10 -6.15
N ALA A 13 16.03 -17.37 -6.33
CA ALA A 13 17.05 -16.33 -6.44
C ALA A 13 16.92 -15.48 -7.73
N ALA A 14 16.43 -16.04 -8.83
CA ALA A 14 16.14 -15.26 -10.03
C ALA A 14 14.90 -14.37 -9.83
N LEU A 15 13.87 -14.87 -9.15
CA LEU A 15 12.68 -14.10 -8.82
C LEU A 15 12.98 -12.97 -7.82
N ARG A 16 13.83 -13.22 -6.82
CA ARG A 16 14.28 -12.17 -5.89
C ARG A 16 15.04 -11.06 -6.63
N ARG A 17 15.97 -11.42 -7.50
CA ARG A 17 16.69 -10.46 -8.34
C ARG A 17 15.77 -9.65 -9.26
N LEU A 18 14.71 -10.26 -9.79
CA LEU A 18 13.69 -9.54 -10.55
C LEU A 18 13.02 -8.48 -9.68
N GLN A 19 12.56 -8.84 -8.48
CA GLN A 19 11.95 -7.90 -7.54
C GLN A 19 12.89 -6.74 -7.20
N GLU A 20 14.15 -7.04 -6.87
CA GLU A 20 15.18 -6.05 -6.58
C GLU A 20 15.42 -5.10 -7.77
N THR A 21 15.50 -5.63 -8.99
CA THR A 21 15.71 -4.85 -10.22
C THR A 21 14.53 -3.91 -10.51
N LEU A 22 13.31 -4.34 -10.19
CA LEU A 22 12.11 -3.51 -10.37
C LEU A 22 11.92 -2.49 -9.24
N HIS A 23 12.64 -2.64 -8.11
CA HIS A 23 12.41 -1.90 -6.88
C HIS A 23 10.97 -2.02 -6.37
N TYR A 24 10.35 -3.18 -6.57
CA TYR A 24 8.96 -3.42 -6.19
C TYR A 24 8.84 -4.00 -4.77
N SER A 25 7.84 -3.50 -4.03
CA SER A 25 7.41 -4.11 -2.77
C SER A 25 6.76 -5.48 -3.00
N THR A 26 6.59 -6.26 -1.94
CA THR A 26 5.88 -7.54 -1.99
C THR A 26 4.44 -7.37 -2.51
N ALA A 27 3.75 -6.31 -2.11
CA ALA A 27 2.40 -6.00 -2.59
C ALA A 27 2.39 -5.70 -4.10
N GLN A 28 3.35 -4.91 -4.59
CA GLN A 28 3.50 -4.64 -6.02
C GLN A 28 3.83 -5.91 -6.82
N MET A 29 4.63 -6.82 -6.26
CA MET A 29 4.90 -8.12 -6.87
C MET A 29 3.67 -9.03 -6.89
N ASN A 30 2.86 -9.05 -5.82
CA ASN A 30 1.57 -9.74 -5.80
C ASN A 30 0.66 -9.23 -6.93
N GLN A 31 0.55 -7.90 -7.05
CA GLN A 31 -0.24 -7.27 -8.10
C GLN A 31 0.29 -7.60 -9.49
N LEU A 32 1.61 -7.51 -9.72
CA LEU A 32 2.25 -7.85 -10.99
C LEU A 32 1.96 -9.30 -11.40
N ALA A 33 2.05 -10.23 -10.45
CA ALA A 33 1.89 -11.65 -10.67
C ALA A 33 0.43 -12.13 -10.63
N GLY A 34 -0.53 -11.27 -10.26
CA GLY A 34 -1.94 -11.63 -10.05
C GLY A 34 -2.11 -12.66 -8.93
N LEU A 35 -1.40 -12.46 -7.81
CA LEU A 35 -1.45 -13.32 -6.62
C LEU A 35 -2.44 -12.75 -5.59
N ASP A 36 -2.93 -13.64 -4.75
CA ASP A 36 -3.83 -13.36 -3.62
C ASP A 36 -3.14 -13.70 -2.29
N ASP A 37 -3.82 -13.42 -1.17
CA ASP A 37 -3.32 -13.66 0.18
C ASP A 37 -3.10 -15.15 0.49
N GLN A 38 -3.74 -16.06 -0.27
CA GLN A 38 -3.53 -17.49 -0.10
C GLN A 38 -2.21 -17.95 -0.70
N THR A 39 -1.70 -17.23 -1.71
CA THR A 39 -0.47 -17.61 -2.42
C THR A 39 0.46 -16.42 -2.65
N PRO A 40 0.91 -15.71 -1.60
CA PRO A 40 1.62 -14.45 -1.76
C PRO A 40 3.03 -14.65 -2.32
N TRP A 41 3.59 -13.59 -2.89
CA TRP A 41 4.90 -13.53 -3.53
C TRP A 41 6.04 -14.14 -2.70
N PRO A 42 6.12 -13.94 -1.36
CA PRO A 42 7.15 -14.56 -0.54
C PRO A 42 7.18 -16.09 -0.65
N ARG A 43 6.06 -16.76 -0.97
CA ARG A 43 6.07 -18.22 -1.18
C ARG A 43 6.94 -18.68 -2.36
N TYR A 44 7.25 -17.79 -3.30
CA TYR A 44 8.05 -18.09 -4.48
C TYR A 44 9.52 -17.67 -4.35
N VAL A 45 9.80 -16.67 -3.51
CA VAL A 45 11.15 -16.12 -3.31
C VAL A 45 11.80 -16.55 -1.99
N ASP A 46 11.00 -16.81 -0.96
CA ASP A 46 11.44 -17.10 0.40
C ASP A 46 11.05 -18.51 0.85
N GLY A 47 11.77 -19.04 1.83
CA GLY A 47 11.49 -20.34 2.46
C GLY A 47 12.47 -21.46 2.09
N ALA A 48 12.42 -22.55 2.86
CA ALA A 48 13.24 -23.75 2.64
C ALA A 48 12.79 -24.55 1.40
N GLU A 49 11.50 -24.51 1.07
CA GLU A 49 10.92 -25.12 -0.14
C GLU A 49 10.00 -24.12 -0.87
N PRO A 50 10.58 -23.20 -1.67
CA PRO A 50 9.79 -22.22 -2.40
C PRO A 50 8.92 -22.86 -3.49
N HIS A 51 7.74 -22.29 -3.72
CA HIS A 51 6.81 -22.73 -4.75
C HIS A 51 7.36 -22.44 -6.15
N ALA A 52 7.17 -23.38 -7.08
CA ALA A 52 7.53 -23.19 -8.47
C ALA A 52 6.53 -22.25 -9.17
N LEU A 53 7.04 -21.23 -9.87
CA LEU A 53 6.20 -20.34 -10.66
C LEU A 53 5.70 -21.04 -11.94
N GLY A 54 4.38 -21.21 -12.07
CA GLY A 54 3.78 -21.85 -13.24
C GLY A 54 3.97 -21.04 -14.53
N ARG A 55 4.12 -21.74 -15.67
CA ARG A 55 4.43 -21.10 -16.98
C ARG A 55 3.43 -20.02 -17.40
N GLN A 56 2.15 -20.21 -17.11
CA GLN A 56 1.09 -19.27 -17.50
C GLN A 56 1.22 -17.96 -16.72
N ARG A 57 1.58 -18.06 -15.44
CA ARG A 57 1.81 -16.91 -14.57
C ARG A 57 3.07 -16.15 -14.99
N LEU A 58 4.15 -16.86 -15.31
CA LEU A 58 5.36 -16.22 -15.86
C LEU A 58 5.06 -15.52 -17.19
N LEU A 59 4.28 -16.15 -18.08
CA LEU A 59 3.87 -15.54 -19.35
C LEU A 59 3.08 -14.26 -19.12
N TYR A 60 2.13 -14.28 -18.19
CA TYR A 60 1.35 -13.10 -17.80
C TYR A 60 2.23 -11.98 -17.25
N MET A 61 3.13 -12.28 -16.30
CA MET A 61 4.08 -11.31 -15.76
C MET A 61 4.98 -10.71 -16.84
N ALA A 62 5.57 -11.56 -17.68
CA ALA A 62 6.45 -11.13 -18.76
C ALA A 62 5.71 -10.26 -19.79
N ALA A 63 4.45 -10.58 -20.10
CA ALA A 63 3.62 -9.76 -20.97
C ALA A 63 3.37 -8.37 -20.38
N ARG A 64 3.07 -8.27 -19.08
CA ARG A 64 2.87 -6.98 -18.40
C ARG A 64 4.13 -6.12 -18.34
N LEU A 65 5.30 -6.74 -18.20
CA LEU A 65 6.58 -6.02 -18.17
C LEU A 65 7.07 -5.59 -19.56
N ALA A 66 6.71 -6.33 -20.61
CA ALA A 66 7.24 -6.11 -21.96
C ALA A 66 6.30 -5.32 -22.88
N LEU A 67 4.98 -5.42 -22.69
CA LEU A 67 4.00 -4.79 -23.56
C LEU A 67 3.73 -3.35 -23.12
N PRO A 68 3.82 -2.36 -24.05
CA PRO A 68 3.26 -1.04 -23.80
C PRO A 68 1.76 -1.11 -23.50
N GLU A 69 1.24 -0.15 -22.75
CA GLU A 69 -0.16 -0.10 -22.32
C GLU A 69 -1.15 -0.32 -23.47
N ALA A 70 -0.93 0.33 -24.62
CA ALA A 70 -1.77 0.15 -25.79
C ALA A 70 -1.80 -1.31 -26.31
N GLN A 71 -0.67 -2.03 -26.27
CA GLN A 71 -0.59 -3.42 -26.69
C GLN A 71 -1.18 -4.37 -25.64
N TRP A 72 -1.03 -4.04 -24.35
CA TRP A 72 -1.67 -4.77 -23.26
C TRP A 72 -3.20 -4.72 -23.36
N ARG A 73 -3.76 -3.54 -23.64
CA ARG A 73 -5.20 -3.36 -23.87
C ARG A 73 -5.74 -4.23 -25.00
N LEU A 74 -4.97 -4.44 -26.07
CA LEU A 74 -5.35 -5.37 -27.15
C LEU A 74 -5.45 -6.82 -26.66
N VAL A 75 -4.60 -7.25 -25.73
CA VAL A 75 -4.70 -8.58 -25.11
C VAL A 75 -5.99 -8.71 -24.32
N LEU A 76 -6.31 -7.72 -23.48
CA LEU A 76 -7.54 -7.69 -22.68
C LEU A 76 -8.80 -7.69 -23.55
N GLU A 77 -8.81 -6.87 -24.60
CA GLU A 77 -9.90 -6.85 -25.58
C GLU A 77 -10.03 -8.22 -26.27
N ARG A 78 -8.90 -8.84 -26.63
CA ARG A 78 -8.92 -10.17 -27.24
C ARG A 78 -9.49 -11.22 -26.30
N MET A 79 -9.19 -11.15 -25.01
CA MET A 79 -9.79 -12.02 -23.99
C MET A 79 -11.31 -11.83 -23.92
N ARG A 80 -11.80 -10.59 -23.93
CA ARG A 80 -13.24 -10.26 -23.97
C ARG A 80 -13.90 -10.81 -25.24
N ASN A 81 -13.25 -10.65 -26.40
CA ASN A 81 -13.73 -11.16 -27.68
C ASN A 81 -13.77 -12.70 -27.74
N ILE A 82 -12.96 -13.39 -26.95
CA ILE A 82 -13.02 -14.86 -26.78
C ILE A 82 -14.17 -15.26 -25.84
N GLY A 83 -14.70 -14.34 -25.03
CA GLY A 83 -15.83 -14.54 -24.13
C GLY A 83 -15.51 -14.41 -22.65
N ALA A 84 -14.28 -14.03 -22.28
CA ALA A 84 -13.95 -13.78 -20.88
C ALA A 84 -14.67 -12.51 -20.36
N ARG A 85 -15.16 -12.58 -19.11
CA ARG A 85 -15.76 -11.46 -18.39
C ARG A 85 -14.92 -11.19 -17.15
N PHE A 86 -14.48 -9.95 -17.00
CA PHE A 86 -13.66 -9.52 -15.88
C PHE A 86 -13.70 -8.00 -15.80
N ASP A 87 -13.65 -7.50 -14.57
CA ASP A 87 -13.36 -6.11 -14.29
C ASP A 87 -11.85 -5.90 -14.41
N TYR A 88 -11.45 -4.79 -15.01
CA TYR A 88 -10.06 -4.40 -15.13
C TYR A 88 -9.97 -2.96 -14.68
N ASP A 89 -9.54 -2.77 -13.44
CA ASP A 89 -9.12 -1.46 -12.97
C ASP A 89 -7.76 -1.18 -13.59
N ASP A 90 -7.63 -0.01 -14.23
CA ASP A 90 -6.32 0.45 -14.74
C ASP A 90 -5.31 0.59 -13.56
N GLY A 91 -5.79 0.59 -12.31
CA GLY A 91 -4.99 0.82 -11.10
C GLY A 91 -4.31 2.18 -11.14
N GLU A 92 -3.68 2.60 -10.05
CA GLU A 92 -2.59 3.56 -10.23
C GLU A 92 -1.51 2.86 -11.10
N PRO A 93 -1.00 3.52 -12.16
CA PRO A 93 0.04 2.93 -12.96
C PRO A 93 1.20 2.53 -12.05
N LEU A 94 1.62 1.26 -12.14
CA LEU A 94 2.81 0.80 -11.43
C LEU A 94 3.95 1.77 -11.79
N PRO A 95 4.67 2.33 -10.79
CA PRO A 95 5.72 3.28 -11.06
C PRO A 95 6.71 2.67 -12.04
N ALA A 96 7.10 3.44 -13.05
CA ALA A 96 8.07 2.98 -14.05
C ALA A 96 9.32 2.43 -13.35
N PRO A 97 9.97 1.39 -13.88
CA PRO A 97 11.20 0.86 -13.28
C PRO A 97 12.23 1.98 -13.10
N GLY A 98 12.62 2.27 -11.86
CA GLY A 98 13.55 3.36 -11.53
C GLY A 98 12.91 4.73 -11.30
N ALA A 99 11.59 4.83 -11.21
CA ALA A 99 10.95 6.01 -10.63
C ALA A 99 11.43 6.16 -9.18
N VAL A 100 12.12 7.26 -8.90
CA VAL A 100 12.55 7.62 -7.55
C VAL A 100 11.32 7.56 -6.66
N ALA A 101 11.38 6.76 -5.58
CA ALA A 101 10.29 6.70 -4.62
C ALA A 101 9.90 8.14 -4.26
N PRO A 102 8.60 8.49 -4.25
CA PRO A 102 8.22 9.88 -4.05
C PRO A 102 8.86 10.39 -2.75
N GLU A 103 9.39 11.60 -2.82
CA GLU A 103 10.04 12.20 -1.66
C GLU A 103 9.01 12.37 -0.55
N PRO A 104 9.39 12.12 0.71
CA PRO A 104 8.49 12.29 1.82
C PRO A 104 7.97 13.73 1.84
N VAL A 105 6.65 13.89 1.84
CA VAL A 105 6.02 15.20 1.90
C VAL A 105 5.78 15.54 3.36
N THR A 106 6.19 16.73 3.78
CA THR A 106 5.96 17.23 5.15
C THR A 106 5.37 18.62 5.11
N GLU A 107 4.35 18.84 5.92
CA GLU A 107 3.63 20.10 6.04
C GLU A 107 3.34 20.37 7.52
N VAL A 108 3.22 21.63 7.93
CA VAL A 108 2.78 22.00 9.27
C VAL A 108 1.42 22.69 9.16
N LYS A 109 0.42 22.16 9.88
CA LYS A 109 -0.95 22.71 9.89
C LYS A 109 -1.48 22.72 11.32
N PHE A 110 -1.98 23.87 11.77
CA PHE A 110 -2.43 24.10 13.16
C PHE A 110 -1.41 23.68 14.24
N GLY A 111 -0.11 23.80 13.94
CA GLY A 111 0.96 23.39 14.86
C GLY A 111 1.23 21.87 14.94
N ILE A 112 0.52 21.06 14.15
CA ILE A 112 0.76 19.63 13.97
C ILE A 112 1.68 19.44 12.76
N THR A 113 2.72 18.62 12.92
CA THR A 113 3.57 18.20 11.79
C THR A 113 2.90 17.01 11.09
N LEU A 114 2.57 17.18 9.80
CA LEU A 114 1.95 16.17 8.95
C LEU A 114 3.00 15.59 8.02
N SER A 115 3.12 14.27 7.92
CA SER A 115 4.08 13.64 7.01
C SER A 115 3.51 12.42 6.28
N SER A 116 3.67 12.36 4.96
CA SER A 116 3.53 11.13 4.18
C SER A 116 4.92 10.67 3.76
N LEU A 117 5.34 9.49 4.20
CA LEU A 117 6.63 8.93 3.80
C LEU A 117 6.58 8.32 2.40
N SER A 118 5.41 7.89 1.92
CA SER A 118 5.18 7.42 0.55
C SER A 118 5.07 8.59 -0.45
N GLY A 119 4.75 9.79 0.02
CA GLY A 119 4.46 10.99 -0.77
C GLY A 119 3.08 10.94 -1.44
N ALA A 120 2.19 10.03 -1.03
CA ALA A 120 0.88 9.88 -1.61
C ALA A 120 -0.01 11.12 -1.34
N PHE A 121 -0.66 11.61 -2.40
CA PHE A 121 -1.54 12.77 -2.31
C PHE A 121 -2.73 12.50 -1.37
N HIS A 122 -3.32 11.30 -1.44
CA HIS A 122 -4.48 10.93 -0.62
C HIS A 122 -4.14 10.91 0.89
N GLU A 123 -2.99 10.35 1.27
CA GLU A 123 -2.50 10.37 2.65
C GLU A 123 -2.35 11.80 3.19
N MET A 124 -1.76 12.69 2.38
CA MET A 124 -1.61 14.09 2.76
C MET A 124 -2.97 14.79 2.92
N GLU A 125 -3.97 14.45 2.11
CA GLU A 125 -5.31 15.02 2.24
C GLU A 125 -5.98 14.54 3.53
N GLN A 126 -5.91 13.25 3.85
CA GLN A 126 -6.41 12.70 5.12
C GLN A 126 -5.75 13.37 6.33
N LEU A 127 -4.43 13.58 6.29
CA LEU A 127 -3.71 14.28 7.35
C LEU A 127 -4.16 15.74 7.52
N ARG A 128 -4.46 16.44 6.41
CA ARG A 128 -4.96 17.82 6.42
C ARG A 128 -6.38 17.92 6.93
N GLU A 129 -7.24 16.97 6.59
CA GLU A 129 -8.61 16.86 7.10
C GLU A 129 -8.60 16.55 8.60
N PHE A 130 -7.79 15.57 9.02
CA PHE A 130 -7.56 15.29 10.44
C PHE A 130 -7.15 16.54 11.21
N ALA A 131 -6.13 17.27 10.73
CA ALA A 131 -5.66 18.48 11.41
C ALA A 131 -6.78 19.53 11.53
N HIS A 132 -7.65 19.63 10.53
CA HIS A 132 -8.82 20.51 10.57
C HIS A 132 -9.84 20.05 11.62
N PHE A 133 -10.21 18.77 11.65
CA PHE A 133 -11.15 18.25 12.65
C PHE A 133 -10.60 18.32 14.07
N ALA A 134 -9.30 18.08 14.25
CA ALA A 134 -8.62 18.21 15.53
C ALA A 134 -8.66 19.67 16.02
N HIS A 135 -8.45 20.63 15.12
CA HIS A 135 -8.55 22.05 15.43
C HIS A 135 -9.99 22.48 15.78
N GLU A 136 -10.98 22.06 14.98
CA GLU A 136 -12.39 22.32 15.27
C GLU A 136 -12.84 21.76 16.63
N ALA A 137 -12.34 20.59 17.00
CA ALA A 137 -12.62 19.95 18.29
C ALA A 137 -11.81 20.53 19.47
N GLY A 138 -10.85 21.44 19.20
CA GLY A 138 -9.98 22.06 20.19
C GLY A 138 -8.96 21.10 20.81
N VAL A 139 -8.51 20.10 20.03
CA VAL A 139 -7.58 19.04 20.45
C VAL A 139 -6.30 19.00 19.62
N ASP A 140 -6.07 19.98 18.74
CA ASP A 140 -4.86 20.10 17.91
C ASP A 140 -3.56 20.15 18.74
N THR A 141 -3.64 20.67 19.97
CA THR A 141 -2.49 20.73 20.88
C THR A 141 -2.06 19.36 21.43
N LEU A 142 -2.90 18.33 21.34
CA LEU A 142 -2.60 16.99 21.87
C LEU A 142 -1.59 16.22 21.00
N VAL A 143 -1.52 16.54 19.71
CA VAL A 143 -0.70 15.82 18.74
C VAL A 143 0.45 16.73 18.27
N ALA A 144 1.68 16.24 18.40
CA ALA A 144 2.85 16.89 17.84
C ALA A 144 3.03 16.54 16.36
N ARG A 145 2.82 15.26 16.03
CA ARG A 145 3.01 14.73 14.67
C ARG A 145 1.94 13.70 14.30
N ALA A 146 1.51 13.73 13.06
CA ALA A 146 0.70 12.71 12.42
C ALA A 146 1.39 12.25 11.12
N TRP A 147 1.56 10.94 10.90
CA TRP A 147 2.23 10.46 9.70
C TRP A 147 1.79 9.08 9.23
N PHE A 148 1.94 8.84 7.93
CA PHE A 148 1.82 7.52 7.30
C PHE A 148 3.19 6.91 6.99
N GLY A 149 3.27 5.57 7.11
CA GLY A 149 4.46 4.80 6.75
C GLY A 149 4.69 4.72 5.23
N ARG A 150 5.74 4.01 4.80
CA ARG A 150 5.91 3.66 3.37
C ARG A 150 5.17 2.39 2.98
N ASP A 151 4.99 1.49 3.94
CA ASP A 151 4.64 0.09 3.70
C ASP A 151 3.32 -0.32 4.39
N ASP A 152 2.65 0.61 5.09
CA ASP A 152 1.37 0.38 5.75
C ASP A 152 0.45 1.60 5.67
N ASP A 153 -0.86 1.33 5.69
CA ASP A 153 -1.93 2.34 5.69
C ASP A 153 -2.31 2.78 7.12
N ILE A 154 -1.41 2.61 8.10
CA ILE A 154 -1.67 2.97 9.50
C ILE A 154 -1.11 4.37 9.76
N CYS A 155 -2.00 5.34 9.97
CA CYS A 155 -1.59 6.66 10.42
C CYS A 155 -1.14 6.58 11.88
N ARG A 156 0.00 7.16 12.21
CA ARG A 156 0.53 7.18 13.57
C ARG A 156 0.49 8.58 14.13
N PHE A 157 0.19 8.68 15.41
CA PHE A 157 0.16 9.93 16.14
C PHE A 157 1.22 9.96 17.23
N GLU A 158 2.00 11.03 17.24
CA GLU A 158 2.94 11.35 18.31
C GLU A 158 2.26 12.34 19.27
N PRO A 159 1.96 11.95 20.52
CA PRO A 159 1.41 12.86 21.51
C PRO A 159 2.40 13.97 21.82
N ARG A 160 1.92 15.21 21.95
CA ARG A 160 2.77 16.37 22.31
C ARG A 160 3.26 16.31 23.75
N HIS A 161 2.45 15.74 24.63
CA HIS A 161 2.74 15.62 26.05
C HIS A 161 2.53 14.18 26.50
N ALA A 162 3.42 13.69 27.37
CA ALA A 162 3.29 12.37 27.99
C ALA A 162 2.20 12.31 29.08
N THR A 163 1.69 13.47 29.50
CA THR A 163 0.64 13.61 30.53
C THR A 163 -0.71 13.16 29.98
N PRO A 164 -1.54 12.43 30.74
CA PRO A 164 -2.86 12.04 30.28
C PRO A 164 -3.70 13.26 29.89
N ALA A 165 -4.37 13.17 28.74
CA ALA A 165 -5.32 14.17 28.31
C ALA A 165 -6.41 14.33 29.37
N VAL A 166 -6.94 15.55 29.54
CA VAL A 166 -8.07 15.79 30.45
C VAL A 166 -9.26 14.93 30.00
N ASP A 167 -10.09 14.48 30.94
CA ASP A 167 -11.27 13.65 30.66
C ASP A 167 -12.05 14.17 29.43
N GLY A 168 -12.21 13.30 28.41
CA GLY A 168 -12.94 13.59 27.17
C GLY A 168 -12.18 14.35 26.07
N GLN A 169 -10.92 14.76 26.28
CA GLN A 169 -10.08 15.30 25.20
C GLN A 169 -9.58 14.20 24.26
N GLN A 170 -9.22 13.03 24.80
CA GLN A 170 -8.79 11.90 24.00
C GLN A 170 -9.92 11.34 23.12
N ASP A 171 -11.13 11.26 23.66
CA ASP A 171 -12.30 10.77 22.89
C ASP A 171 -12.59 11.69 21.70
N ARG A 172 -12.54 13.01 21.91
CA ARG A 172 -12.67 13.99 20.82
C ARG A 172 -11.55 13.89 19.78
N LEU A 173 -10.32 13.59 20.21
CA LEU A 173 -9.22 13.34 19.29
C LEU A 173 -9.48 12.09 18.45
N PHE A 174 -9.96 11.02 19.05
CA PHE A 174 -10.25 9.77 18.35
C PHE A 174 -11.44 9.91 17.40
N GLU A 175 -12.47 10.68 17.78
CA GLU A 175 -13.58 11.03 16.90
C GLU A 175 -13.10 11.89 15.72
N ALA A 176 -12.26 12.90 15.97
CA ALA A 176 -11.66 13.73 14.92
C ALA A 176 -10.79 12.90 13.95
N ALA A 177 -9.99 11.97 14.49
CA ALA A 177 -9.20 11.04 13.70
C ALA A 177 -10.10 10.13 12.86
N ALA A 178 -11.11 9.49 13.45
CA ALA A 178 -12.01 8.56 12.77
C ALA A 178 -12.80 9.18 11.61
N ARG A 179 -12.97 10.51 11.60
CA ARG A 179 -13.64 11.23 10.50
C ARG A 179 -12.83 11.31 9.21
N ALA A 180 -11.49 11.27 9.30
CA ALA A 180 -10.59 11.41 8.15
C ALA A 180 -9.71 10.15 7.93
N ILE A 181 -9.43 9.42 9.00
CA ILE A 181 -8.45 8.34 9.07
C ILE A 181 -9.14 7.11 9.66
N GLY A 182 -9.35 6.09 8.82
CA GLY A 182 -10.04 4.87 9.21
C GLY A 182 -9.26 4.00 10.19
N HIS A 183 -7.92 4.00 10.10
CA HIS A 183 -7.03 3.18 10.91
C HIS A 183 -5.86 4.02 11.42
N PHE A 184 -5.68 4.06 12.73
CA PHE A 184 -4.59 4.83 13.33
C PHE A 184 -4.00 4.22 14.59
N GLU A 185 -2.73 4.48 14.83
CA GLU A 185 -2.02 4.13 16.06
C GLU A 185 -1.91 5.36 16.97
N PHE A 186 -2.31 5.20 18.23
CA PHE A 186 -2.12 6.21 19.28
C PHE A 186 -1.59 5.54 20.55
N GLY A 187 -0.44 5.99 21.04
CA GLY A 187 0.16 5.46 22.28
C GLY A 187 0.47 3.96 22.23
N GLY A 188 0.85 3.43 21.05
CA GLY A 188 1.18 2.01 20.86
C GLY A 188 -0.02 1.07 20.71
N ARG A 189 -1.24 1.61 20.57
CA ARG A 189 -2.45 0.82 20.28
C ARG A 189 -3.04 1.26 18.95
N ILE A 190 -3.54 0.30 18.18
CA ILE A 190 -4.22 0.53 16.91
C ILE A 190 -5.71 0.68 17.16
N TYR A 191 -6.33 1.62 16.44
CA TYR A 191 -7.74 1.95 16.49
C TYR A 191 -8.32 1.89 15.08
N GLN A 192 -9.52 1.34 14.95
CA GLN A 192 -10.30 1.32 13.72
C GLN A 192 -11.60 2.08 13.95
N GLY A 193 -11.82 3.17 13.20
CA GLY A 193 -12.99 4.03 13.37
C GLY A 193 -13.12 4.63 14.78
N GLY A 194 -12.01 4.83 15.49
CA GLY A 194 -12.00 5.36 16.86
C GLY A 194 -12.19 4.32 17.97
N LEU A 195 -12.41 3.04 17.63
CA LEU A 195 -12.49 1.94 18.58
C LEU A 195 -11.17 1.15 18.61
N PRO A 196 -10.69 0.71 19.78
CA PRO A 196 -9.49 -0.12 19.85
C PRO A 196 -9.72 -1.45 19.12
N THR A 197 -8.79 -1.87 18.27
CA THR A 197 -8.79 -3.23 17.73
C THR A 197 -8.41 -4.23 18.81
N GLU A 198 -9.07 -5.39 18.84
CA GLU A 198 -8.67 -6.48 19.74
C GLU A 198 -7.21 -6.87 19.43
N PRO A 199 -6.38 -7.09 20.47
CA PRO A 199 -5.04 -7.62 20.25
C PRO A 199 -5.15 -9.05 19.72
N ASP A 200 -4.46 -9.34 18.61
CA ASP A 200 -4.16 -10.72 18.18
C ASP A 200 -3.32 -11.47 19.24
#